data_AF-A0AAE1VTI9-F1
#
_entry.id   AF-A0AAE1VTI9-F1
#
_cell.length_a   1.000
_cell.length_b   1.000
_cell.length_c   1.000
_cell.angle_alpha   90.00
_cell.angle_beta   90.00
_cell.angle_gamma   90.00
#
_symmetry.space_group_name_H-M   'P 1'
#
loop_
_entity.id
_entity.type
_entity.pdbx_description
1 polymer ?
#
loop_
_entity_poly.entity_id
_entity_poly.type
_entity_poly.pdbx_seq_one_letter_code
_entity_poly.pdbx_strand_id
1 'polypeptide(L)'
;MAFSETNLWREAYYVIETLIDVKDCSVREFIKKRVVGEDSELLNAFGQYTLEFIAVHVLSVLFSQLDQGARVRASALIEHLESTIRRLAFLIRRNDGEKKKKEKEEVVEEALLYHYKSYPSLEDANIDFNEVRAEAQKQGRDEFLQIAREARHPFQFIAAEIALVLEKWEGFPVTKDASASAFQIMSYFLLDEDLAKSTNLLPSKDNKIQDIYMNILSELKDYFVRELGNNSLSLIVIRRMDRKLVKSIFIPMIYGKTLMSTSSDIHKTLSQHINFKDSYILASVYFKFWKEKYKSMDSLTSLIRNIGWFATAGGVPVYYAVP
;
A
#
# COMPACT_ATOMS: atom_id res chain seq x y z
N MET A 1 18.13 27.19 -17.28
CA MET A 1 17.11 28.26 -17.21
C MET A 1 17.12 28.82 -15.80
N ALA A 2 17.35 30.13 -15.64
CA ALA A 2 17.28 30.77 -14.33
C ALA A 2 15.81 30.88 -13.93
N PHE A 3 15.39 30.13 -12.92
CA PHE A 3 14.04 30.20 -12.37
C PHE A 3 13.92 31.46 -11.50
N SER A 4 12.94 32.32 -11.80
CA SER A 4 12.71 33.53 -11.00
C SER A 4 12.02 33.18 -9.69
N GLU A 5 12.55 33.75 -8.60
CA GLU A 5 12.20 33.49 -7.21
C GLU A 5 10.72 33.75 -6.86
N THR A 6 9.95 34.47 -7.67
CA THR A 6 8.65 35.01 -7.29
C THR A 6 7.47 34.02 -7.31
N ASN A 7 7.58 32.86 -7.98
CA ASN A 7 6.44 31.96 -8.18
C ASN A 7 6.43 30.69 -7.30
N LEU A 8 7.54 30.35 -6.65
CA LEU A 8 7.59 29.23 -5.71
C LEU A 8 6.88 29.59 -4.39
N TRP A 9 7.04 30.83 -3.95
CA TRP A 9 6.47 31.34 -2.69
C TRP A 9 4.96 31.34 -2.70
N ARG A 10 4.28 31.79 -3.76
CA ARG A 10 2.82 31.98 -3.73
C ARG A 10 2.02 30.69 -3.56
N GLU A 11 2.54 29.56 -4.05
CA GLU A 11 1.85 28.25 -4.03
C GLU A 11 2.25 27.40 -2.81
N ALA A 12 3.53 27.47 -2.39
CA ALA A 12 3.96 26.85 -1.13
C ALA A 12 3.34 27.55 0.09
N TYR A 13 3.05 28.85 -0.03
CA TYR A 13 2.45 29.67 1.02
C TYR A 13 1.08 29.14 1.45
N TYR A 14 0.18 28.73 0.55
CA TYR A 14 -1.15 28.24 0.95
C TYR A 14 -1.13 26.91 1.71
N VAL A 15 -0.24 25.99 1.35
CA VAL A 15 -0.09 24.70 2.07
C VAL A 15 0.55 24.92 3.44
N ILE A 16 1.45 25.90 3.55
CA ILE A 16 2.10 26.29 4.80
C ILE A 16 1.14 27.11 5.69
N GLU A 17 0.36 28.07 5.17
CA GLU A 17 -0.64 28.84 5.93
C GLU A 17 -1.72 27.93 6.55
N THR A 18 -2.05 26.81 5.89
CA THR A 18 -3.07 25.87 6.36
C THR A 18 -2.54 24.92 7.44
N LEU A 19 -1.22 24.68 7.47
CA LEU A 19 -0.56 23.78 8.42
C LEU A 19 0.13 24.52 9.58
N ILE A 20 0.36 25.83 9.44
CA ILE A 20 1.13 26.68 10.33
C ILE A 20 0.46 28.05 10.39
N ASP A 21 0.11 28.49 11.59
CA ASP A 21 -0.42 29.83 11.83
C ASP A 21 0.58 30.88 11.35
N VAL A 22 0.18 31.65 10.35
CA VAL A 22 0.99 32.58 9.55
C VAL A 22 1.52 33.74 10.37
N LYS A 23 1.01 33.92 11.60
CA LYS A 23 1.45 35.01 12.45
C LYS A 23 2.72 34.72 13.23
N ASP A 24 3.16 33.47 13.38
CA ASP A 24 4.45 33.16 14.00
C ASP A 24 4.93 31.73 13.68
N CYS A 25 6.17 31.60 13.17
CA CYS A 25 7.00 30.39 12.96
C CYS A 25 6.95 29.67 11.60
N SER A 26 8.01 29.81 10.79
CA SER A 26 8.33 28.82 9.73
C SER A 26 8.55 27.39 10.31
N VAL A 27 8.45 26.32 9.50
CA VAL A 27 8.77 24.92 9.93
C VAL A 27 10.13 24.87 10.62
N ARG A 28 11.11 25.59 10.08
CA ARG A 28 12.45 25.72 10.66
C ARG A 28 12.44 26.37 12.03
N GLU A 29 11.71 27.46 12.23
CA GLU A 29 11.60 28.11 13.53
C GLU A 29 10.78 27.29 14.53
N PHE A 30 9.75 26.59 14.06
CA PHE A 30 8.95 25.66 14.84
C PHE A 30 9.80 24.50 15.39
N ILE A 31 10.72 23.95 14.57
CA ILE A 31 11.65 22.89 14.97
C ILE A 31 12.77 23.46 15.85
N LYS A 32 13.35 24.62 15.52
CA LYS A 32 14.39 25.28 16.33
C LYS A 32 13.94 25.57 17.76
N LYS A 33 12.65 25.88 17.97
CA LYS A 33 12.08 26.09 19.31
C LYS A 33 11.99 24.80 20.16
N ARG A 34 12.13 23.61 19.55
CA ARG A 34 11.96 22.31 20.22
C ARG A 34 13.21 21.43 20.25
N VAL A 35 14.14 21.63 19.34
CA VAL A 35 15.42 20.92 19.30
C VAL A 35 16.45 21.70 20.12
N VAL A 36 16.97 21.12 21.20
CA VAL A 36 17.90 21.77 22.14
C VAL A 36 19.25 21.04 22.15
N GLY A 37 20.37 21.77 22.29
CA GLY A 37 21.71 21.19 22.39
C GLY A 37 22.40 20.95 21.04
N GLU A 38 23.28 19.95 20.96
CA GLU A 38 24.08 19.62 19.76
C GLU A 38 23.22 19.36 18.50
N ASP A 39 21.97 18.90 18.68
CA ASP A 39 21.02 18.68 17.59
C ASP A 39 20.57 19.99 16.90
N SER A 40 20.69 21.15 17.56
CA SER A 40 20.38 22.45 16.95
C SER A 40 21.41 22.85 15.88
N GLU A 41 22.66 22.39 16.00
CA GLU A 41 23.69 22.67 15.00
C GLU A 41 23.46 21.87 13.71
N LEU A 42 22.84 20.68 13.81
CA LEU A 42 22.42 19.88 12.65
C LEU A 42 21.41 20.62 11.77
N LEU A 43 20.58 21.51 12.34
CA LEU A 43 19.62 22.32 11.59
C LEU A 43 20.29 23.33 10.64
N ASN A 44 21.58 23.61 10.83
CA ASN A 44 22.36 24.48 9.95
C ASN A 44 22.94 23.73 8.74
N ALA A 45 23.06 22.41 8.79
CA ALA A 45 23.48 21.57 7.66
C ALA A 45 22.37 21.39 6.62
N PHE A 46 21.12 21.63 7.00
CA PHE A 46 19.97 21.56 6.11
C PHE A 46 19.81 22.84 5.31
N GLY A 47 19.78 22.70 3.98
CA GLY A 47 19.50 23.79 3.04
C GLY A 47 18.09 24.34 3.22
N GLN A 48 17.84 25.54 2.68
CA GLN A 48 16.65 26.37 2.93
C GLN A 48 15.28 25.67 2.86
N TYR A 49 15.12 24.64 2.01
CA TYR A 49 13.85 23.92 1.80
C TYR A 49 13.86 22.46 2.28
N THR A 50 14.95 22.03 2.95
CA THR A 50 15.13 20.61 3.31
C THR A 50 14.18 20.18 4.43
N LEU A 51 13.80 21.10 5.33
CA LEU A 51 12.90 20.80 6.44
C LEU A 51 11.44 20.70 5.98
N GLU A 52 11.08 21.46 4.96
CA GLU A 52 9.78 21.43 4.28
C GLU A 52 9.62 20.11 3.50
N PHE A 53 10.66 19.67 2.79
CA PHE A 53 10.69 18.33 2.19
C PHE A 53 10.53 17.23 3.23
N ILE A 54 11.22 17.35 4.37
CA ILE A 54 11.09 16.40 5.49
C ILE A 54 9.67 16.42 6.07
N ALA A 55 9.04 17.59 6.19
CA ALA A 55 7.65 17.68 6.65
C ALA A 55 6.68 16.95 5.71
N VAL A 56 6.82 17.15 4.40
CA VAL A 56 6.03 16.44 3.38
C VAL A 56 6.31 14.93 3.43
N HIS A 57 7.57 14.53 3.59
CA HIS A 57 7.98 13.15 3.75
C HIS A 57 7.35 12.49 4.99
N VAL A 58 7.32 13.19 6.12
CA VAL A 58 6.76 12.69 7.37
C VAL A 58 5.24 12.56 7.27
N LEU A 59 4.58 13.55 6.65
CA LEU A 59 3.15 13.47 6.36
C LEU A 59 2.86 12.25 5.46
N SER A 60 3.65 11.99 4.42
CA SER A 60 3.44 10.84 3.54
C SER A 60 3.60 9.49 4.26
N VAL A 61 4.49 9.40 5.25
CA VAL A 61 4.64 8.22 6.13
C VAL A 61 3.44 8.05 7.07
N LEU A 62 2.94 9.13 7.67
CA LEU A 62 1.77 9.08 8.59
C LEU A 62 0.47 8.72 7.88
N PHE A 63 0.31 9.18 6.63
CA PHE A 63 -0.86 8.86 5.80
C PHE A 63 -0.72 7.53 5.04
N SER A 64 0.37 6.78 5.24
CA SER A 64 0.63 5.48 4.62
C SER A 64 0.06 4.27 5.41
N GLN A 65 -0.66 4.46 6.51
CA GLN A 65 -1.08 3.33 7.35
C GLN A 65 -2.42 2.68 6.95
N LEU A 66 -2.36 1.35 6.82
CA LEU A 66 -3.40 0.38 6.47
C LEU A 66 -4.43 0.08 7.58
N ASP A 67 -4.50 0.86 8.66
CA ASP A 67 -5.29 0.49 9.84
C ASP A 67 -6.54 1.35 10.05
N GLN A 68 -7.66 0.69 10.38
CA GLN A 68 -9.02 1.26 10.44
C GLN A 68 -9.29 2.15 11.68
N GLY A 69 -8.24 2.76 12.25
CA GLY A 69 -8.32 3.53 13.49
C GLY A 69 -7.63 4.89 13.45
N ALA A 70 -7.39 5.46 12.26
CA ALA A 70 -6.56 6.66 12.08
C ALA A 70 -7.15 7.92 12.73
N ARG A 71 -6.82 8.14 14.00
CA ARG A 71 -6.66 9.50 14.56
C ARG A 71 -5.18 9.83 14.51
N VAL A 72 -4.76 10.57 13.48
CA VAL A 72 -3.42 11.16 13.41
C VAL A 72 -3.25 12.05 14.64
N ARG A 73 -2.41 11.65 15.59
CA ARG A 73 -2.06 12.50 16.74
C ARG A 73 -0.91 13.41 16.31
N ALA A 74 -1.02 14.71 16.57
CA ALA A 74 0.05 15.68 16.31
C ALA A 74 1.39 15.29 16.97
N SER A 75 1.34 14.54 18.09
CA SER A 75 2.54 13.97 18.73
C SER A 75 3.25 12.94 17.84
N ALA A 76 2.51 12.06 17.17
CA ALA A 76 3.08 11.09 16.23
C ALA A 76 3.70 11.79 15.01
N LEU A 77 3.11 12.91 14.58
CA LEU A 77 3.70 13.76 13.55
C LEU A 77 5.07 14.32 13.97
N ILE A 78 5.15 14.89 15.17
CA ILE A 78 6.39 15.47 15.69
C ILE A 78 7.46 14.38 15.91
N GLU A 79 7.10 13.24 16.50
CA GLU A 79 8.01 12.12 16.73
C GLU A 79 8.59 11.57 15.41
N HIS A 80 7.74 11.37 14.39
CA HIS A 80 8.22 10.93 13.08
C HIS A 80 9.05 12.00 12.37
N LEU A 81 8.74 13.28 12.55
CA LEU A 81 9.53 14.38 12.03
C LEU A 81 10.95 14.37 12.60
N GLU A 82 11.07 14.33 13.92
CA GLU A 82 12.36 14.30 14.60
C GLU A 82 13.18 13.03 14.24
N SER A 83 12.53 11.87 14.24
CA SER A 83 13.18 10.60 13.84
C SER A 83 13.71 10.64 12.40
N THR A 84 12.91 11.19 11.48
CA THR A 84 13.29 11.27 10.06
C THR A 84 14.43 12.26 9.85
N ILE A 85 14.40 13.42 10.51
CA ILE A 85 15.49 14.41 10.50
C ILE A 85 16.80 13.77 10.93
N ARG A 86 16.79 13.04 12.06
CA ARG A 86 17.98 12.36 12.58
C ARG A 86 18.49 11.28 11.63
N ARG A 87 17.60 10.48 11.05
CA ARG A 87 17.97 9.43 10.07
C ARG A 87 18.58 10.02 8.80
N LEU A 88 17.99 11.08 8.26
CA LEU A 88 18.50 11.76 7.07
C LEU A 88 19.81 12.49 7.32
N ALA A 89 19.97 13.13 8.48
CA ALA A 89 21.26 13.73 8.90
C ALA A 89 22.38 12.69 8.95
N PHE A 90 22.08 11.49 9.45
CA PHE A 90 23.03 10.38 9.51
C PHE A 90 23.40 9.85 8.12
N LEU A 91 22.43 9.74 7.22
CA LEU A 91 22.67 9.26 5.85
C LEU A 91 23.46 10.28 5.01
N ILE A 92 23.18 11.57 5.13
CA ILE A 92 23.96 12.64 4.47
C ILE A 92 25.44 12.61 4.90
N ARG A 93 25.73 12.17 6.13
CA ARG A 93 27.11 11.99 6.62
C ARG A 93 27.79 10.72 6.08
N ARG A 94 27.03 9.78 5.52
CA ARG A 94 27.50 8.47 5.08
C ARG A 94 27.63 8.46 3.56
N ASN A 95 28.84 8.72 3.07
CA ASN A 95 29.14 8.70 1.64
C ASN A 95 29.08 7.24 1.12
N ASP A 96 27.93 6.81 0.60
CA ASP A 96 27.79 5.52 -0.06
C ASP A 96 28.44 5.58 -1.47
N GLY A 97 29.12 4.50 -1.89
CA GLY A 97 29.79 4.44 -3.21
C GLY A 97 28.83 4.49 -4.40
N GLU A 98 29.30 4.97 -5.56
CA GLU A 98 28.50 5.26 -6.77
C GLU A 98 27.59 4.10 -7.25
N LYS A 99 28.07 2.86 -7.19
CA LYS A 99 27.27 1.69 -7.60
C LYS A 99 26.02 1.50 -6.75
N LYS A 100 26.11 1.74 -5.43
CA LYS A 100 24.96 1.67 -4.52
C LYS A 100 24.01 2.86 -4.67
N LYS A 101 24.51 4.00 -5.17
CA LYS A 101 23.67 5.17 -5.47
C LYS A 101 22.74 4.90 -6.65
N LYS A 102 23.26 4.29 -7.73
CA LYS A 102 22.48 3.96 -8.92
C LYS A 102 21.40 2.89 -8.66
N GLU A 103 21.74 1.83 -7.93
CA GLU A 103 20.75 0.80 -7.54
C GLU A 103 19.60 1.40 -6.68
N LYS A 104 19.89 2.38 -5.81
CA LYS A 104 18.86 3.06 -5.01
C LYS A 104 18.01 4.02 -5.84
N GLU A 105 18.61 4.71 -6.79
CA GLU A 105 17.91 5.60 -7.73
C GLU A 105 16.86 4.82 -8.52
N GLU A 106 17.27 3.71 -9.15
CA GLU A 106 16.38 2.82 -9.92
C GLU A 106 15.20 2.32 -9.07
N VAL A 107 15.43 2.00 -7.78
CA VAL A 107 14.35 1.56 -6.87
C VAL A 107 13.36 2.68 -6.53
N VAL A 108 13.81 3.94 -6.45
CA VAL A 108 12.91 5.09 -6.25
C VAL A 108 12.17 5.43 -7.54
N GLU A 109 12.81 5.30 -8.71
CA GLU A 109 12.14 5.41 -10.01
C GLU A 109 11.03 4.37 -10.16
N GLU A 110 11.30 3.10 -9.87
CA GLU A 110 10.27 2.06 -9.83
C GLU A 110 9.11 2.44 -8.90
N ALA A 111 9.42 2.92 -7.69
CA ALA A 111 8.41 3.32 -6.71
C ALA A 111 7.53 4.47 -7.20
N LEU A 112 8.14 5.48 -7.84
CA LEU A 112 7.44 6.62 -8.43
C LEU A 112 6.36 6.15 -9.42
N LEU A 113 6.72 5.22 -10.32
CA LEU A 113 5.79 4.67 -11.31
C LEU A 113 4.55 4.07 -10.62
N TYR A 114 4.74 3.23 -9.61
CA TYR A 114 3.64 2.58 -8.91
C TYR A 114 2.89 3.48 -7.93
N HIS A 115 3.49 4.60 -7.51
CA HIS A 115 2.79 5.67 -6.79
C HIS A 115 1.89 6.51 -7.72
N TYR A 116 2.21 6.59 -9.01
CA TYR A 116 1.33 7.19 -10.01
C TYR A 116 0.14 6.28 -10.33
N LYS A 117 0.37 5.06 -10.82
CA LYS A 117 -0.71 4.13 -11.22
C LYS A 117 -0.32 2.67 -10.99
N SER A 118 -1.30 1.77 -11.04
CA SER A 118 -1.02 0.33 -11.03
C SER A 118 -0.79 -0.15 -12.46
N TYR A 119 0.27 -0.92 -12.66
CA TYR A 119 0.65 -1.43 -13.98
C TYR A 119 0.76 -2.96 -14.00
N PRO A 120 0.48 -3.61 -15.13
CA PRO A 120 0.62 -5.05 -15.27
C PRO A 120 2.08 -5.51 -15.38
N SER A 121 3.01 -4.63 -15.75
CA SER A 121 4.45 -4.89 -15.75
C SER A 121 5.24 -3.60 -15.51
N LEU A 122 6.53 -3.71 -15.21
CA LEU A 122 7.43 -2.57 -15.11
C LEU A 122 7.68 -1.91 -16.48
N GLU A 123 7.67 -2.71 -17.55
CA GLU A 123 7.81 -2.21 -18.93
C GLU A 123 6.62 -1.32 -19.31
N ASP A 124 5.39 -1.77 -19.05
CA ASP A 124 4.17 -0.99 -19.29
C ASP A 124 4.16 0.30 -18.47
N ALA A 125 4.64 0.24 -17.22
CA ALA A 125 4.75 1.40 -16.33
C ALA A 125 5.71 2.46 -16.89
N ASN A 126 6.87 2.02 -17.37
CA ASN A 126 7.87 2.92 -17.95
C ASN A 126 7.37 3.57 -19.24
N ILE A 127 6.69 2.82 -20.11
CA ILE A 127 6.15 3.37 -21.38
C ILE A 127 5.14 4.48 -21.08
N ASP A 128 4.10 4.18 -20.28
CA ASP A 128 3.04 5.13 -19.95
C ASP A 128 3.57 6.36 -19.21
N PHE A 129 4.41 6.17 -18.20
CA PHE A 129 4.88 7.29 -17.40
C PHE A 129 5.87 8.20 -18.14
N ASN A 130 6.70 7.66 -19.03
CA ASN A 130 7.58 8.49 -19.85
C ASN A 130 6.79 9.37 -20.82
N GLU A 131 5.70 8.89 -21.39
CA GLU A 131 4.79 9.70 -22.21
C GLU A 131 4.15 10.82 -21.37
N VAL A 132 3.64 10.48 -20.18
CA VAL A 132 3.04 11.44 -19.24
C VAL A 132 4.06 12.51 -18.81
N ARG A 133 5.28 12.12 -18.47
CA ARG A 133 6.35 13.03 -18.05
C ARG A 133 6.81 13.93 -19.20
N ALA A 134 6.92 13.40 -20.41
CA ALA A 134 7.28 14.18 -21.60
C ALA A 134 6.21 15.24 -21.93
N GLU A 135 4.94 14.92 -21.75
CA GLU A 135 3.85 15.88 -21.97
C GLU A 135 3.81 16.95 -20.89
N ALA A 136 4.00 16.57 -19.62
CA ALA A 136 4.12 17.50 -18.50
C ALA A 136 5.29 18.50 -18.70
N GLN A 137 6.41 18.05 -19.25
CA GLN A 137 7.56 18.91 -19.55
C GLN A 137 7.26 19.97 -20.62
N LYS A 138 6.39 19.68 -21.59
CA LYS A 138 5.99 20.66 -22.63
C LYS A 138 5.02 21.71 -22.10
N GLN A 139 4.08 21.29 -21.25
CA GLN A 139 2.97 22.13 -20.79
C GLN A 139 3.29 22.89 -19.50
N GLY A 140 4.34 22.47 -18.77
CA GLY A 140 4.87 23.19 -17.62
C GLY A 140 4.23 22.75 -16.29
N ARG A 141 4.33 23.64 -15.29
CA ARG A 141 4.09 23.31 -13.88
C ARG A 141 2.66 22.85 -13.57
N ASP A 142 1.67 23.48 -14.19
CA ASP A 142 0.25 23.25 -13.85
C ASP A 142 -0.18 21.83 -14.24
N GLU A 143 0.35 21.31 -15.34
CA GLU A 143 0.10 19.94 -15.81
C GLU A 143 0.73 18.91 -14.87
N PHE A 144 1.95 19.16 -14.36
CA PHE A 144 2.57 18.28 -13.37
C PHE A 144 1.76 18.23 -12.06
N LEU A 145 1.22 19.36 -11.59
CA LEU A 145 0.36 19.38 -10.41
C LEU A 145 -0.93 18.59 -10.65
N GLN A 146 -1.49 18.64 -11.85
CA GLN A 146 -2.65 17.83 -12.21
C GLN A 146 -2.33 16.33 -12.18
N ILE A 147 -1.22 15.92 -12.79
CA ILE A 147 -0.73 14.52 -12.75
C ILE A 147 -0.53 14.05 -11.32
N ALA A 148 0.10 14.86 -10.48
CA ALA A 148 0.34 14.53 -9.08
C ALA A 148 -0.96 14.38 -8.28
N ARG A 149 -2.00 15.17 -8.57
CA ARG A 149 -3.32 15.05 -7.93
C ARG A 149 -4.06 13.79 -8.35
N GLU A 150 -3.86 13.35 -9.58
CA GLU A 150 -4.47 12.14 -10.13
C GLU A 150 -3.70 10.86 -9.81
N ALA A 151 -2.47 10.99 -9.29
CA ALA A 151 -1.68 9.85 -8.84
C ALA A 151 -2.42 9.04 -7.77
N ARG A 152 -2.21 7.73 -7.79
CA ARG A 152 -2.76 6.77 -6.83
C ARG A 152 -2.36 7.12 -5.39
N HIS A 153 -1.14 7.62 -5.22
CA HIS A 153 -0.56 8.04 -3.96
C HIS A 153 0.06 9.44 -4.11
N PRO A 154 -0.75 10.51 -4.11
CA PRO A 154 -0.30 11.87 -4.50
C PRO A 154 0.93 12.36 -3.75
N PHE A 155 0.94 12.24 -2.43
CA PHE A 155 2.05 12.74 -1.60
C PHE A 155 3.32 11.90 -1.74
N GLN A 156 3.19 10.58 -1.84
CA GLN A 156 4.33 9.67 -2.07
C GLN A 156 4.90 9.85 -3.47
N PHE A 157 4.05 10.05 -4.47
CA PHE A 157 4.43 10.36 -5.84
C PHE A 157 5.24 11.66 -5.92
N ILE A 158 4.72 12.76 -5.37
CA ILE A 158 5.45 14.04 -5.33
C ILE A 158 6.78 13.90 -4.57
N ALA A 159 6.76 13.22 -3.42
CA ALA A 159 7.96 13.05 -2.62
C ALA A 159 9.05 12.25 -3.36
N ALA A 160 8.66 11.21 -4.11
CA ALA A 160 9.57 10.44 -4.95
C ALA A 160 10.13 11.29 -6.09
N GLU A 161 9.30 12.08 -6.78
CA GLU A 161 9.75 12.96 -7.86
C GLU A 161 10.75 14.00 -7.35
N ILE A 162 10.45 14.63 -6.21
CA ILE A 162 11.37 15.61 -5.59
C ILE A 162 12.68 14.92 -5.18
N ALA A 163 12.62 13.70 -4.63
CA ALA A 163 13.81 12.95 -4.25
C ALA A 163 14.72 12.66 -5.46
N LEU A 164 14.12 12.30 -6.61
CA LEU A 164 14.84 12.07 -7.87
C LEU A 164 15.42 13.37 -8.43
N VAL A 165 14.62 14.43 -8.55
CA VAL A 165 15.07 15.72 -9.11
C VAL A 165 16.16 16.39 -8.28
N LEU A 166 16.10 16.28 -6.95
CA LEU A 166 17.10 16.88 -6.06
C LEU A 166 18.32 15.99 -5.83
N GLU A 167 18.36 14.80 -6.44
CA GLU A 167 19.39 13.79 -6.19
C GLU A 167 19.51 13.37 -4.70
N LYS A 168 18.36 13.31 -4.01
CA LYS A 168 18.23 13.03 -2.57
C LYS A 168 17.39 11.80 -2.26
N TRP A 169 17.69 10.68 -2.93
CA TRP A 169 17.00 9.41 -2.74
C TRP A 169 17.56 8.50 -1.64
N GLU A 170 18.75 8.78 -1.10
CA GLU A 170 19.47 7.87 -0.18
C GLU A 170 18.71 7.48 1.09
N GLY A 171 17.77 8.32 1.54
CA GLY A 171 16.90 8.07 2.69
C GLY A 171 15.42 7.91 2.37
N PHE A 172 15.06 7.93 1.07
CA PHE A 172 13.67 7.79 0.63
C PHE A 172 13.19 6.36 0.93
N PRO A 173 12.19 6.18 1.80
CA PRO A 173 11.65 4.86 2.06
C PRO A 173 10.82 4.40 0.86
N VAL A 174 11.20 3.24 0.34
CA VAL A 174 10.43 2.53 -0.68
C VAL A 174 9.77 1.32 -0.03
N THR A 175 8.44 1.25 -0.16
CA THR A 175 7.65 0.13 0.34
C THR A 175 7.49 -0.91 -0.77
N LYS A 176 7.95 -2.14 -0.52
CA LYS A 176 7.70 -3.30 -1.40
C LYS A 176 6.84 -4.30 -0.65
N ASP A 177 5.53 -4.25 -0.90
CA ASP A 177 4.57 -5.16 -0.28
C ASP A 177 4.35 -6.40 -1.15
N ALA A 178 4.38 -7.57 -0.51
CA ALA A 178 4.01 -8.81 -1.16
C ALA A 178 2.50 -8.84 -1.49
N SER A 179 2.16 -9.06 -2.77
CA SER A 179 0.79 -9.28 -3.18
C SER A 179 0.26 -10.57 -2.55
N ALA A 180 -0.77 -10.50 -1.71
CA ALA A 180 -1.43 -11.67 -1.15
C ALA A 180 -0.46 -12.62 -0.41
N SER A 181 0.39 -12.08 0.47
CA SER A 181 1.44 -12.83 1.20
C SER A 181 0.98 -14.17 1.79
N ALA A 182 -0.22 -14.25 2.37
CA ALA A 182 -0.76 -15.50 2.88
C ALA A 182 -0.90 -16.58 1.80
N PHE A 183 -1.38 -16.22 0.60
CA PHE A 183 -1.48 -17.16 -0.52
C PHE A 183 -0.10 -17.57 -1.02
N GLN A 184 0.90 -16.68 -1.02
CA GLN A 184 2.29 -17.03 -1.36
C GLN A 184 2.89 -18.02 -0.35
N ILE A 185 2.68 -17.79 0.94
CA ILE A 185 3.11 -18.70 2.01
C ILE A 185 2.45 -20.07 1.85
N MET A 186 1.13 -20.10 1.60
CA MET A 186 0.40 -21.35 1.38
C MET A 186 0.86 -22.07 0.11
N SER A 187 1.14 -21.36 -0.99
CA SER A 187 1.67 -21.99 -2.20
C SER A 187 3.02 -22.63 -1.97
N TYR A 188 3.87 -21.99 -1.16
CA TYR A 188 5.17 -22.54 -0.79
C TYR A 188 5.01 -23.80 0.08
N PHE A 189 4.25 -23.73 1.17
CA PHE A 189 4.07 -24.86 2.09
C PHE A 189 3.40 -26.07 1.44
N LEU A 190 2.49 -25.83 0.50
CA LEU A 190 1.75 -26.88 -0.20
C LEU A 190 2.45 -27.34 -1.49
N LEU A 191 3.58 -26.72 -1.85
CA LEU A 191 4.29 -26.94 -3.11
C LEU A 191 3.34 -26.81 -4.34
N ASP A 192 2.43 -25.84 -4.27
CA ASP A 192 1.42 -25.58 -5.31
C ASP A 192 2.00 -24.62 -6.35
N GLU A 193 2.50 -25.17 -7.46
CA GLU A 193 3.18 -24.42 -8.51
C GLU A 193 2.24 -23.43 -9.23
N ASP A 194 1.00 -23.83 -9.51
CA ASP A 194 0.04 -22.99 -10.23
C ASP A 194 -0.39 -21.79 -9.39
N LEU A 195 -0.58 -22.00 -8.09
CA LEU A 195 -0.82 -20.91 -7.16
C LEU A 195 0.42 -20.05 -6.94
N ALA A 196 1.61 -20.64 -6.87
CA ALA A 196 2.85 -19.90 -6.73
C ALA A 196 3.07 -18.92 -7.90
N LYS A 197 2.73 -19.33 -9.13
CA LYS A 197 2.68 -18.43 -10.30
C LYS A 197 1.61 -17.36 -10.14
N SER A 198 0.40 -17.76 -9.76
CA SER A 198 -0.75 -16.83 -9.61
C SER A 198 -0.57 -15.78 -8.51
N THR A 199 0.37 -15.99 -7.59
CA THR A 199 0.68 -15.12 -6.46
C THR A 199 2.02 -14.40 -6.59
N ASN A 200 2.71 -14.52 -7.73
CA ASN A 200 4.03 -13.95 -8.00
C ASN A 200 5.17 -14.51 -7.12
N LEU A 201 4.98 -15.67 -6.48
CA LEU A 201 6.08 -16.39 -5.82
C LEU A 201 7.03 -17.00 -6.85
N LEU A 202 6.48 -17.50 -7.96
CA LEU A 202 7.23 -17.89 -9.15
C LEU A 202 6.99 -16.86 -10.27
N PRO A 203 8.00 -16.61 -11.12
CA PRO A 203 7.85 -15.69 -12.24
C PRO A 203 6.80 -16.20 -13.23
N SER A 204 5.98 -15.28 -13.74
CA SER A 204 5.05 -15.58 -14.82
C SER A 204 5.78 -15.74 -16.15
N LYS A 205 5.24 -16.57 -17.07
CA LYS A 205 5.82 -16.78 -18.40
C LYS A 205 5.83 -15.52 -19.26
N ASP A 206 4.91 -14.61 -19.01
CA ASP A 206 4.72 -13.35 -19.75
C ASP A 206 5.33 -12.13 -19.03
N ASN A 207 6.09 -12.35 -17.95
CA ASN A 207 6.63 -11.29 -17.08
C ASN A 207 5.58 -10.30 -16.52
N LYS A 208 4.29 -10.64 -16.57
CA LYS A 208 3.22 -9.81 -15.99
C LYS A 208 3.01 -10.14 -14.53
N ILE A 209 2.76 -9.09 -13.75
CA ILE A 209 2.34 -9.15 -12.35
C ILE A 209 0.95 -9.78 -12.31
N GLN A 210 0.85 -10.91 -11.62
CA GLN A 210 -0.38 -11.67 -11.43
C GLN A 210 -1.21 -11.09 -10.29
N ASP A 211 -2.54 -11.10 -10.48
CA ASP A 211 -3.50 -10.65 -9.48
C ASP A 211 -4.45 -11.78 -9.09
N ILE A 212 -4.06 -12.55 -8.07
CA ILE A 212 -4.83 -13.71 -7.59
C ILE A 212 -6.30 -13.36 -7.31
N TYR A 213 -6.61 -12.15 -6.87
CA TYR A 213 -8.00 -11.77 -6.57
C TYR A 213 -8.83 -11.54 -7.83
N MET A 214 -8.22 -11.13 -8.94
CA MET A 214 -8.88 -11.06 -10.24
C MET A 214 -9.11 -12.45 -10.82
N ASN A 215 -8.14 -13.36 -10.64
CA ASN A 215 -8.28 -14.75 -11.04
C ASN A 215 -9.44 -15.42 -10.26
N ILE A 216 -9.45 -15.26 -8.93
CA ILE A 216 -10.56 -15.72 -8.08
C ILE A 216 -11.87 -15.08 -8.54
N LEU A 217 -11.93 -13.76 -8.77
CA LEU A 217 -13.14 -13.08 -9.21
C LEU A 217 -13.72 -13.68 -10.49
N SER A 218 -12.87 -13.98 -11.48
CA SER A 218 -13.28 -14.58 -12.74
C SER A 218 -13.91 -15.96 -12.51
N GLU A 219 -13.20 -16.87 -11.83
CA GLU A 219 -13.69 -18.22 -11.56
C GLU A 219 -14.94 -18.23 -10.68
N LEU A 220 -15.03 -17.27 -9.75
CA LEU A 220 -16.11 -17.19 -8.79
C LEU A 220 -17.42 -16.73 -9.43
N LYS A 221 -17.37 -15.84 -10.42
CA LYS A 221 -18.57 -15.44 -11.16
C LYS A 221 -19.24 -16.64 -11.82
N ASP A 222 -18.45 -17.48 -12.49
CA ASP A 222 -18.95 -18.71 -13.12
C ASP A 222 -19.48 -19.70 -12.08
N TYR A 223 -18.78 -19.81 -10.94
CA TYR A 223 -19.20 -20.66 -9.83
C TYR A 223 -20.55 -20.23 -9.23
N PHE A 224 -20.77 -18.93 -9.05
CA PHE A 224 -22.03 -18.39 -8.52
C PHE A 224 -23.21 -18.68 -9.45
N VAL A 225 -23.03 -18.56 -10.77
CA VAL A 225 -24.08 -18.93 -11.76
C VAL A 225 -24.43 -20.40 -11.63
N ARG A 226 -23.42 -21.27 -11.47
CA ARG A 226 -23.64 -22.71 -11.34
C ARG A 226 -24.35 -23.10 -10.04
N GLU A 227 -23.96 -22.51 -8.91
CA GLU A 227 -24.46 -22.90 -7.59
C GLU A 227 -25.83 -22.30 -7.25
N LEU A 228 -26.07 -21.05 -7.63
CA LEU A 228 -27.33 -20.35 -7.33
C LEU A 228 -28.33 -20.41 -8.50
N GLY A 229 -27.89 -20.85 -9.67
CA GLY A 229 -28.63 -20.72 -10.92
C GLY A 229 -28.70 -19.25 -11.39
N ASN A 230 -29.41 -19.03 -12.50
CA ASN A 230 -29.69 -17.69 -13.04
C ASN A 230 -30.89 -17.02 -12.34
N ASN A 231 -30.84 -16.88 -11.01
CA ASN A 231 -31.86 -16.17 -10.25
C ASN A 231 -31.49 -14.68 -10.05
N SER A 232 -32.44 -13.88 -9.56
CA SER A 232 -32.24 -12.44 -9.35
C SER A 232 -31.07 -12.14 -8.40
N LEU A 233 -30.88 -12.96 -7.37
CA LEU A 233 -29.81 -12.80 -6.39
C LEU A 233 -28.42 -13.00 -7.04
N SER A 234 -28.22 -14.05 -7.83
CA SER A 234 -26.94 -14.31 -8.50
C SER A 234 -26.59 -13.21 -9.49
N LEU A 235 -27.57 -12.72 -10.27
CA LEU A 235 -27.36 -11.62 -11.22
C LEU A 235 -26.99 -10.31 -10.52
N ILE A 236 -27.66 -9.95 -9.42
CA ILE A 236 -27.34 -8.76 -8.64
C ILE A 236 -25.91 -8.85 -8.09
N VAL A 237 -25.57 -10.00 -7.50
CA VAL A 237 -24.27 -10.19 -6.85
C VAL A 237 -23.14 -10.20 -7.87
N ILE A 238 -23.28 -10.92 -8.99
CA ILE A 238 -22.27 -10.98 -10.05
C ILE A 238 -22.00 -9.58 -10.63
N ARG A 239 -23.04 -8.76 -10.80
CA ARG A 239 -22.91 -7.38 -11.28
C ARG A 239 -22.18 -6.46 -10.30
N ARG A 240 -22.32 -6.72 -8.99
CA ARG A 240 -21.69 -5.94 -7.92
C ARG A 240 -20.36 -6.52 -7.44
N MET A 241 -20.02 -7.74 -7.85
CA MET A 241 -18.80 -8.42 -7.45
C MET A 241 -17.60 -7.82 -8.18
N ASP A 242 -16.75 -7.16 -7.40
CA ASP A 242 -15.50 -6.56 -7.84
C ASP A 242 -14.32 -7.17 -7.09
N ARG A 243 -13.11 -6.76 -7.50
CA ARG A 243 -11.87 -7.18 -6.86
C ARG A 243 -11.83 -6.86 -5.36
N LYS A 244 -12.39 -5.71 -4.96
CA LYS A 244 -12.35 -5.24 -3.57
C LYS A 244 -13.20 -6.14 -2.67
N LEU A 245 -14.39 -6.52 -3.12
CA LEU A 245 -15.25 -7.46 -2.43
C LEU A 245 -14.59 -8.82 -2.30
N VAL A 246 -14.06 -9.38 -3.39
CA VAL A 246 -13.33 -10.66 -3.36
C VAL A 246 -12.16 -10.60 -2.38
N LYS A 247 -11.32 -9.56 -2.47
CA LYS A 247 -10.20 -9.37 -1.54
C LYS A 247 -10.67 -9.30 -0.08
N SER A 248 -11.76 -8.58 0.20
CA SER A 248 -12.32 -8.45 1.56
C SER A 248 -12.82 -9.75 2.18
N ILE A 249 -13.16 -10.74 1.34
CA ILE A 249 -13.68 -12.05 1.76
C ILE A 249 -12.54 -13.06 1.87
N PHE A 250 -11.71 -13.19 0.83
CA PHE A 250 -10.70 -14.25 0.76
C PHE A 250 -9.45 -13.94 1.60
N ILE A 251 -9.11 -12.66 1.82
CA ILE A 251 -8.01 -12.33 2.75
C ILE A 251 -8.31 -12.83 4.15
N PRO A 252 -9.42 -12.48 4.82
CA PRO A 252 -9.60 -12.95 6.19
C PRO A 252 -10.02 -14.42 6.27
N MET A 253 -10.54 -15.01 5.19
CA MET A 253 -10.87 -16.44 5.15
C MET A 253 -9.63 -17.32 5.32
N ILE A 254 -8.50 -16.99 4.70
CA ILE A 254 -7.24 -17.73 4.90
C ILE A 254 -6.74 -17.67 6.35
N TYR A 255 -7.09 -16.60 7.06
CA TYR A 255 -6.78 -16.39 8.48
C TYR A 255 -7.86 -16.98 9.41
N GLY A 256 -8.80 -17.76 8.89
CA GLY A 256 -9.78 -18.49 9.70
C GLY A 256 -11.07 -17.73 10.02
N LYS A 257 -11.43 -16.68 9.26
CA LYS A 257 -12.72 -16.00 9.43
C LYS A 257 -13.88 -17.00 9.28
N THR A 258 -14.91 -16.85 10.11
CA THR A 258 -16.08 -17.74 10.13
C THR A 258 -17.15 -17.32 9.13
N LEU A 259 -18.03 -18.27 8.78
CA LEU A 259 -19.17 -18.05 7.89
C LEU A 259 -20.04 -16.87 8.33
N MET A 260 -20.35 -16.78 9.62
CA MET A 260 -21.22 -15.72 10.17
C MET A 260 -20.56 -14.34 10.10
N SER A 261 -19.26 -14.27 10.36
CA SER A 261 -18.50 -13.02 10.23
C SER A 261 -18.40 -12.57 8.77
N THR A 262 -18.15 -13.49 7.83
CA THR A 262 -18.17 -13.21 6.39
C THR A 262 -19.56 -12.75 5.92
N SER A 263 -20.63 -13.42 6.36
CA SER A 263 -22.01 -13.03 6.06
C SER A 263 -22.31 -11.59 6.51
N SER A 264 -21.86 -11.22 7.71
CA SER A 264 -22.02 -9.86 8.22
C SER A 264 -21.29 -8.82 7.37
N ASP A 265 -20.10 -9.13 6.87
CA ASP A 265 -19.33 -8.20 6.02
C ASP A 265 -19.88 -8.09 4.59
N ILE A 266 -20.39 -9.20 4.05
CA ILE A 266 -21.17 -9.17 2.81
C ILE A 266 -22.40 -8.28 2.99
N HIS A 267 -23.13 -8.42 4.10
CA HIS A 267 -24.29 -7.60 4.38
C HIS A 267 -23.92 -6.12 4.50
N LYS A 268 -22.84 -5.76 5.21
CA LYS A 268 -22.37 -4.37 5.28
C LYS A 268 -22.09 -3.77 3.91
N THR A 269 -21.57 -4.57 2.98
CA THR A 269 -21.19 -4.11 1.64
C THR A 269 -22.38 -4.05 0.68
N LEU A 270 -23.34 -4.97 0.81
CA LEU A 270 -24.43 -5.17 -0.16
C LEU A 270 -25.82 -4.95 0.42
N SER A 271 -25.98 -4.44 1.65
CA SER A 271 -27.25 -4.27 2.36
C SER A 271 -28.31 -3.50 1.58
N GLN A 272 -27.89 -2.59 0.70
CA GLN A 272 -28.79 -1.84 -0.21
C GLN A 272 -29.49 -2.73 -1.24
N HIS A 273 -28.99 -3.94 -1.48
CA HIS A 273 -29.43 -4.82 -2.56
C HIS A 273 -29.94 -6.19 -2.08
N ILE A 274 -29.51 -6.63 -0.89
CA ILE A 274 -29.80 -7.98 -0.37
C ILE A 274 -30.13 -7.93 1.12
N ASN A 275 -30.93 -8.89 1.59
CA ASN A 275 -31.22 -9.04 3.01
C ASN A 275 -30.11 -9.86 3.73
N PHE A 276 -30.23 -10.00 5.05
CA PHE A 276 -29.24 -10.75 5.84
C PHE A 276 -29.25 -12.25 5.52
N LYS A 277 -30.42 -12.84 5.25
CA LYS A 277 -30.55 -14.25 4.84
C LYS A 277 -29.82 -14.51 3.53
N ASP A 278 -29.99 -13.63 2.55
CA ASP A 278 -29.26 -13.68 1.28
C ASP A 278 -27.75 -13.58 1.54
N SER A 279 -27.32 -12.68 2.42
CA SER A 279 -25.91 -12.52 2.77
C SER A 279 -25.30 -13.81 3.34
N TYR A 280 -26.06 -14.58 4.12
CA TYR A 280 -25.65 -15.90 4.61
C TYR A 280 -25.56 -16.94 3.49
N ILE A 281 -26.52 -16.95 2.57
CA ILE A 281 -26.49 -17.83 1.38
C ILE A 281 -25.23 -17.54 0.55
N LEU A 282 -24.96 -16.27 0.26
CA LEU A 282 -23.76 -15.88 -0.50
C LEU A 282 -22.49 -16.31 0.23
N ALA A 283 -22.38 -16.02 1.53
CA ALA A 283 -21.25 -16.47 2.35
C ALA A 283 -21.06 -17.99 2.24
N SER A 284 -22.14 -18.76 2.26
CA SER A 284 -22.09 -20.22 2.15
C SER A 284 -21.51 -20.66 0.79
N VAL A 285 -21.87 -19.98 -0.30
CA VAL A 285 -21.30 -20.23 -1.63
C VAL A 285 -19.79 -19.89 -1.67
N TYR A 286 -19.35 -18.77 -1.08
CA TYR A 286 -17.93 -18.43 -0.97
C TYR A 286 -17.14 -19.52 -0.21
N PHE A 287 -17.66 -20.02 0.91
CA PHE A 287 -17.02 -21.08 1.68
C PHE A 287 -17.01 -22.42 0.92
N LYS A 288 -18.07 -22.71 0.15
CA LYS A 288 -18.12 -23.91 -0.68
C LYS A 288 -17.05 -23.84 -1.78
N PHE A 289 -16.96 -22.71 -2.48
CA PHE A 289 -15.90 -22.45 -3.46
C PHE A 289 -14.51 -22.63 -2.85
N TRP A 290 -14.26 -22.05 -1.67
CA TRP A 290 -12.98 -22.17 -0.97
C TRP A 290 -12.60 -23.64 -0.71
N LYS A 291 -13.53 -24.43 -0.16
CA LYS A 291 -13.30 -25.84 0.18
C LYS A 291 -13.05 -26.70 -1.06
N GLU A 292 -13.67 -26.37 -2.18
CA GLU A 292 -13.51 -27.12 -3.43
C GLU A 292 -12.24 -26.70 -4.19
N LYS A 293 -12.05 -25.40 -4.44
CA LYS A 293 -10.93 -24.88 -5.22
C LYS A 293 -9.60 -24.93 -4.44
N TYR A 294 -9.63 -24.58 -3.15
CA TYR A 294 -8.45 -24.49 -2.29
C TYR A 294 -8.44 -25.59 -1.22
N LYS A 295 -8.87 -26.80 -1.60
CA LYS A 295 -9.00 -27.97 -0.71
C LYS A 295 -7.76 -28.23 0.14
N SER A 296 -6.56 -28.15 -0.44
CA SER A 296 -5.30 -28.38 0.28
C SER A 296 -5.07 -27.32 1.37
N MET A 297 -5.40 -26.06 1.10
CA MET A 297 -5.33 -25.00 2.11
C MET A 297 -6.38 -25.16 3.20
N ASP A 298 -7.62 -25.51 2.84
CA ASP A 298 -8.68 -25.77 3.80
C ASP A 298 -8.33 -26.96 4.71
N SER A 299 -7.68 -27.98 4.14
CA SER A 299 -7.18 -29.15 4.88
C SER A 299 -6.05 -28.75 5.84
N LEU A 300 -5.08 -27.96 5.40
CA LEU A 300 -3.96 -27.50 6.24
C LEU A 300 -4.44 -26.58 7.37
N THR A 301 -5.30 -25.61 7.07
CA THR A 301 -5.88 -24.71 8.08
C THR A 301 -6.75 -25.48 9.08
N SER A 302 -7.49 -26.50 8.61
CA SER A 302 -8.25 -27.40 9.48
C SER A 302 -7.35 -28.27 10.36
N LEU A 303 -6.22 -28.77 9.84
CA LEU A 303 -5.23 -29.52 10.63
C LEU A 303 -4.65 -28.65 11.74
N ILE A 304 -4.20 -27.43 11.42
CA ILE A 304 -3.67 -26.47 12.42
C ILE A 304 -4.71 -26.21 13.51
N ARG A 305 -5.97 -25.97 13.12
CA ARG A 305 -7.08 -25.78 14.07
C ARG A 305 -7.29 -27.02 14.95
N ASN A 306 -7.25 -28.21 14.38
CA ASN A 306 -7.45 -29.47 15.13
C ASN A 306 -6.32 -29.73 16.13
N ILE A 307 -5.07 -29.40 15.78
CA ILE A 307 -3.94 -29.46 16.70
C ILE A 307 -4.18 -28.51 17.89
N GLY A 308 -4.68 -27.29 17.62
CA GLY A 308 -5.07 -26.34 18.67
C GLY A 308 -6.15 -26.89 19.60
N TRP A 309 -7.19 -27.52 19.04
CA TRP A 309 -8.23 -28.18 19.83
C TRP A 309 -7.68 -29.33 20.68
N PHE A 310 -6.81 -30.17 20.11
CA PHE A 310 -6.23 -31.30 20.81
C PHE A 310 -5.35 -30.85 21.99
N ALA A 311 -4.49 -29.85 21.78
CA ALA A 311 -3.68 -29.27 22.84
C ALA A 311 -4.56 -28.70 23.98
N THR A 312 -5.55 -27.89 23.61
CA THR A 312 -6.48 -27.26 24.56
C THR A 312 -7.27 -28.31 25.37
N ALA A 313 -7.73 -29.38 24.72
CA ALA A 313 -8.41 -30.48 25.40
C ALA A 313 -7.50 -31.22 26.40
N GLY A 314 -6.19 -31.27 26.12
CA GLY A 314 -5.17 -31.77 27.04
C GLY A 314 -4.77 -30.80 28.15
N GLY A 315 -5.38 -29.61 28.22
CA GLY A 315 -5.06 -28.58 29.22
C GLY A 315 -3.71 -27.90 28.99
N VAL A 316 -3.13 -28.03 27.78
CA VAL A 316 -1.84 -27.44 27.42
C VAL A 316 -2.01 -26.44 26.27
N PRO A 317 -1.32 -25.29 26.31
CA PRO A 317 -1.32 -24.37 25.18
C PRO A 317 -0.49 -24.95 24.01
N VAL A 318 -0.72 -24.44 22.81
CA VAL A 318 0.08 -24.79 21.64
C VAL A 318 1.43 -24.09 21.73
N TYR A 319 2.51 -24.86 21.77
CA TYR A 319 3.88 -24.35 21.67
C TYR A 319 4.42 -24.59 20.27
N TYR A 320 5.09 -23.58 19.71
CA TYR A 320 5.81 -23.70 18.45
C TYR A 320 7.07 -22.82 18.49
N ALA A 321 8.07 -23.22 17.71
CA ALA A 321 9.26 -22.41 17.44
C ALA A 321 9.19 -21.94 15.99
N VAL A 322 9.57 -20.69 15.76
CA VAL A 322 9.76 -20.16 14.41
C VAL A 322 11.15 -20.62 13.93
N PRO A 323 11.28 -21.11 12.67
CA PRO A 323 12.56 -21.51 12.10
C PRO A 323 13.65 -20.43 12.18
#